data_AF-A0A519WYH7-F1
#
_entry.id   AF-A0A519WYH7-F1
#
_cell.length_a   1.000
_cell.length_b   1.000
_cell.length_c   1.000
_cell.angle_alpha   90.00
_cell.angle_beta   90.00
_cell.angle_gamma   90.00
#
_symmetry.space_group_name_H-M   'P 1'
#
loop_
_entity.id
_entity.type
_entity.pdbx_description
1 polymer ?
#
loop_
_entity_poly.entity_id
_entity_poly.type
_entity_poly.pdbx_seq_one_letter_code
_entity_poly.pdbx_strand_id
1 'polypeptide(L)'
;MQEKNESGQWILLIAVFAIATCGLVYELVAGTLASYMLGDSVTQFSTIIGAYLFSMGIGSFLSKYINGNLLAWFIRIELLVGVVGGFSAAILFVLFPLVESFRVVLYAFVSVTGI
;
A
#
# COMPACT_ATOMS: atom_id res chain seq x y z
N MET A 1 -3.58 35.75 16.51
CA MET A 1 -2.74 34.82 15.72
C MET A 1 -3.53 33.54 15.46
N GLN A 2 -4.54 33.59 14.57
CA GLN A 2 -5.45 32.49 14.23
C GLN A 2 -5.58 32.30 12.70
N GLU A 3 -4.45 32.31 11.98
CA GLU A 3 -4.47 32.13 10.50
C GLU A 3 -3.66 30.90 10.03
N LYS A 4 -3.11 30.09 10.94
CA LYS A 4 -2.14 29.02 10.59
C LYS A 4 -2.68 27.59 10.65
N ASN A 5 -4.01 27.37 10.66
CA ASN A 5 -4.58 26.02 10.82
C ASN A 5 -5.35 25.50 9.60
N GLU A 6 -5.98 26.36 8.79
CA GLU A 6 -6.75 25.89 7.62
C GLU A 6 -5.84 25.45 6.46
N SER A 7 -4.74 26.16 6.20
CA SER A 7 -3.82 25.86 5.09
C SER A 7 -3.13 24.50 5.25
N GLY A 8 -2.84 24.08 6.49
CA GLY A 8 -2.24 22.77 6.76
C GLY A 8 -3.21 21.61 6.49
N GLN A 9 -4.50 21.78 6.77
CA GLN A 9 -5.51 20.74 6.53
C GLN A 9 -5.68 20.46 5.02
N TRP A 10 -5.71 21.50 4.19
CA TRP A 10 -5.78 21.34 2.74
C TRP A 10 -4.59 20.57 2.16
N ILE A 11 -3.38 20.85 2.65
CA ILE A 11 -2.16 20.14 2.25
C ILE A 11 -2.22 18.65 2.60
N LEU A 12 -2.71 18.31 3.79
CA LEU A 12 -2.86 16.91 4.20
C LEU A 12 -3.93 16.20 3.37
N LEU A 13 -5.07 16.82 3.11
CA LEU A 13 -6.12 16.22 2.29
C LEU A 13 -5.62 15.94 0.86
N ILE A 14 -4.83 16.84 0.28
CA ILE A 14 -4.23 16.63 -1.04
C ILE A 14 -3.18 15.51 -1.00
N ALA A 15 -2.33 15.47 0.03
CA ALA A 15 -1.34 14.40 0.21
C ALA A 15 -2.02 13.03 0.31
N VAL A 16 -3.06 12.94 1.14
CA VAL A 16 -3.88 11.74 1.32
C VAL A 16 -4.52 11.30 0.03
N PHE A 17 -5.11 12.24 -0.70
CA PHE A 17 -5.74 11.94 -1.97
C PHE A 17 -4.75 11.36 -2.98
N ALA A 18 -3.56 11.96 -3.07
CA ALA A 18 -2.50 11.47 -3.94
C ALA A 18 -2.02 10.08 -3.52
N ILE A 19 -1.76 9.87 -2.23
CA ILE A 19 -1.25 8.60 -1.69
C ILE A 19 -2.31 7.50 -1.77
N ALA A 20 -3.58 7.79 -1.50
CA ALA A 20 -4.69 6.85 -1.66
C ALA A 20 -4.85 6.41 -3.11
N THR A 21 -4.78 7.35 -4.06
CA THR A 21 -4.80 7.02 -5.50
C THR A 21 -3.62 6.14 -5.88
N CYS A 22 -2.44 6.44 -5.33
CA CYS A 22 -1.23 5.66 -5.57
C CYS A 22 -1.33 4.23 -4.99
N GLY A 23 -1.85 4.10 -3.77
CA GLY A 23 -2.11 2.82 -3.11
C GLY A 23 -3.07 1.93 -3.90
N LEU A 24 -4.14 2.51 -4.46
CA LEU A 24 -5.04 1.78 -5.37
C LEU A 24 -4.33 1.29 -6.63
N VAL A 25 -3.43 2.10 -7.20
CA VAL A 25 -2.62 1.68 -8.35
C VAL A 25 -1.69 0.52 -7.96
N TYR A 26 -1.07 0.56 -6.77
CA TYR A 26 -0.17 -0.51 -6.30
C TYR A 26 -0.91 -1.84 -6.12
N GLU A 27 -2.10 -1.79 -5.53
CA GLU A 27 -2.99 -2.95 -5.37
C GLU A 27 -3.34 -3.57 -6.74
N LEU A 28 -3.72 -2.73 -7.71
CA LEU A 28 -4.09 -3.17 -9.06
C LEU A 28 -2.89 -3.74 -9.84
N VAL A 29 -1.71 -3.12 -9.71
CA VAL A 29 -0.47 -3.59 -10.33
C VAL A 29 -0.06 -4.95 -9.74
N ALA A 30 -0.10 -5.12 -8.41
CA ALA A 30 0.20 -6.41 -7.78
C ALA A 30 -0.77 -7.51 -8.25
N GLY A 31 -2.07 -7.20 -8.34
CA GLY A 31 -3.08 -8.13 -8.84
C GLY A 31 -2.83 -8.53 -10.30
N THR A 32 -2.53 -7.56 -11.17
CA THR A 32 -2.26 -7.83 -12.60
C THR A 32 -0.95 -8.60 -12.81
N LEU A 33 0.11 -8.29 -12.05
CA LEU A 33 1.34 -9.07 -12.05
C LEU A 33 1.08 -10.51 -11.60
N ALA A 34 0.28 -10.73 -10.55
CA ALA A 34 -0.06 -12.08 -10.11
C ALA A 34 -0.83 -12.85 -11.20
N SER A 35 -1.80 -12.22 -11.87
CA SER A 35 -2.54 -12.83 -12.99
C SER A 35 -1.63 -13.21 -14.17
N TYR A 36 -0.70 -12.33 -14.55
CA TYR A 36 0.22 -12.59 -15.67
C TYR A 36 1.26 -13.65 -15.39
N MET A 37 1.72 -13.76 -14.14
CA MET A 37 2.90 -14.59 -13.82
C MET A 37 2.51 -15.98 -13.30
N LEU A 38 1.31 -16.16 -12.72
CA LEU A 38 0.87 -17.42 -12.12
C LEU A 38 -0.16 -18.18 -12.99
N GLY A 39 -0.61 -17.61 -14.10
CA GLY A 39 -1.36 -18.29 -15.17
C GLY A 39 -2.88 -18.41 -14.97
N ASP A 40 -3.40 -18.16 -13.76
CA ASP A 40 -4.83 -18.15 -13.46
C ASP A 40 -5.27 -16.75 -13.04
N SER A 41 -5.76 -15.97 -14.02
CA SER A 41 -5.96 -14.53 -13.84
C SER A 41 -7.03 -14.20 -12.80
N VAL A 42 -8.11 -14.96 -12.72
CA VAL A 42 -9.26 -14.64 -11.85
C VAL A 42 -8.96 -15.01 -10.40
N THR A 43 -8.43 -16.22 -10.17
CA THR A 43 -8.14 -16.67 -8.80
C THR A 43 -7.02 -15.85 -8.18
N GLN A 44 -5.96 -15.54 -8.93
CA GLN A 44 -4.82 -14.81 -8.40
C GLN A 44 -5.12 -13.34 -8.20
N PHE A 45 -5.82 -12.70 -9.14
CA PHE A 45 -6.27 -11.31 -8.95
C PHE A 45 -7.16 -11.21 -7.70
N SER A 46 -8.19 -12.05 -7.61
CA SER A 46 -9.12 -12.02 -6.47
C SER A 46 -8.43 -12.32 -5.13
N THR A 47 -7.48 -13.25 -5.10
CA THR A 47 -6.74 -13.58 -3.87
C THR A 47 -5.81 -12.45 -3.45
N ILE A 48 -5.15 -11.76 -4.38
CA ILE A 48 -4.28 -10.62 -4.08
C ILE A 48 -5.08 -9.45 -3.54
N ILE A 49 -6.16 -9.08 -4.23
CA ILE A 49 -7.08 -8.02 -3.78
C ILE A 49 -7.66 -8.37 -2.40
N GLY A 50 -8.13 -9.60 -2.22
CA GLY A 50 -8.64 -10.08 -0.93
C GLY A 50 -7.60 -10.03 0.19
N ALA A 51 -6.35 -10.44 -0.09
CA ALA A 51 -5.24 -10.35 0.87
C ALA A 51 -4.87 -8.90 1.18
N TYR A 52 -4.86 -8.02 0.18
CA TYR A 52 -4.57 -6.59 0.34
C TYR A 52 -5.63 -5.92 1.24
N LEU A 53 -6.91 -6.15 0.97
CA LEU A 53 -8.03 -5.65 1.77
C LEU A 53 -8.04 -6.23 3.19
N PHE A 54 -7.71 -7.53 3.34
CA PHE A 54 -7.56 -8.16 4.66
C PHE A 54 -6.43 -7.50 5.46
N SER A 55 -5.30 -7.23 4.82
CA SER A 55 -4.17 -6.51 5.42
C SER A 55 -4.56 -5.09 5.85
N MET A 56 -5.30 -4.36 5.01
CA MET A 56 -5.85 -3.04 5.36
C MET A 56 -6.81 -3.12 6.56
N GLY A 57 -7.60 -4.20 6.67
CA GLY A 57 -8.41 -4.48 7.85
C GLY A 57 -7.58 -4.65 9.12
N ILE A 58 -6.46 -5.38 9.03
CA ILE A 58 -5.50 -5.53 10.15
C ILE A 58 -4.87 -4.18 10.49
N GLY A 59 -4.44 -3.40 9.50
CA GLY A 59 -3.86 -2.06 9.71
C GLY A 59 -4.82 -1.11 10.44
N SER A 60 -6.10 -1.09 10.06
CA SER A 60 -7.14 -0.30 10.74
C SER A 60 -7.37 -0.76 12.18
N PHE A 61 -7.33 -2.07 12.45
CA PHE A 61 -7.42 -2.60 13.81
C PHE A 61 -6.22 -2.19 14.66
N LEU A 62 -5.01 -2.26 14.10
CA LEU A 62 -3.77 -1.91 14.80
C LEU A 62 -3.67 -0.39 15.05
N SER A 63 -4.23 0.42 14.16
CA SER A 63 -4.27 1.88 14.28
C SER A 63 -4.99 2.36 15.56
N LYS A 64 -5.96 1.59 16.08
CA LYS A 64 -6.61 1.89 17.37
C LYS A 64 -5.68 1.81 18.58
N TYR A 65 -4.55 1.10 18.49
CA TYR A 65 -3.59 0.95 19.59
C TYR A 65 -2.51 2.05 19.58
N ILE A 66 -2.45 2.86 18.52
CA ILE A 66 -1.50 3.96 18.41
C ILE A 66 -2.02 5.14 19.22
N ASN A 67 -1.50 5.28 20.44
CA ASN A 67 -1.73 6.45 21.30
C ASN A 67 -0.58 7.45 21.14
N GLY A 68 -0.88 8.68 20.71
CA GLY A 68 0.11 9.72 20.49
C GLY A 68 -0.38 10.84 19.57
N ASN A 69 0.54 11.67 19.07
CA ASN A 69 0.21 12.76 18.17
C ASN A 69 -0.22 12.21 16.79
N LEU A 70 -1.53 12.06 16.59
CA LEU A 70 -2.13 11.38 15.44
C LEU A 70 -1.64 11.93 14.11
N LEU A 71 -1.46 13.26 14.03
CA LEU A 71 -0.95 13.97 12.86
C LEU A 71 0.49 13.57 12.49
N ALA A 72 1.37 13.38 13.49
CA ALA A 72 2.76 13.02 13.24
C ALA A 72 2.89 11.57 12.76
N TRP A 73 2.08 10.66 13.34
CA TRP A 73 2.00 9.27 12.88
C TRP A 73 1.45 9.17 11.46
N PHE A 74 0.42 9.97 11.16
CA PHE A 74 -0.19 10.03 9.85
C PHE A 74 0.81 10.37 8.75
N ILE A 75 1.51 11.50 8.88
CA ILE A 75 2.51 11.96 7.91
C ILE A 75 3.62 10.91 7.74
N ARG A 76 4.02 10.24 8.83
CA ARG A 76 5.07 9.22 8.81
C ARG A 76 4.65 7.95 8.07
N ILE A 77 3.41 7.50 8.27
CA ILE A 77 2.84 6.36 7.55
C ILE A 77 2.67 6.70 6.06
N GLU A 78 2.15 7.89 5.74
CA GLU A 78 2.03 8.38 4.36
C GLU A 78 3.37 8.39 3.61
N LEU A 79 4.44 8.89 4.25
CA LEU A 79 5.79 8.87 3.68
C LEU A 79 6.33 7.45 3.51
N LEU A 80 6.14 6.57 4.50
CA LEU A 80 6.59 5.18 4.42
C LEU A 80 5.89 4.41 3.29
N VAL A 81 4.56 4.51 3.21
CA VAL A 81 3.76 3.86 2.16
C VAL A 81 4.12 4.41 0.79
N GLY A 82 4.30 5.73 0.67
CA GLY A 82 4.73 6.36 -0.59
C GLY A 82 6.08 5.83 -1.09
N VAL A 83 7.06 5.68 -0.20
CA VAL A 83 8.40 5.16 -0.55
C VAL A 83 8.36 3.66 -0.86
N VAL A 84 7.75 2.85 0.02
CA VAL A 84 7.70 1.39 -0.12
C VAL A 84 6.87 0.99 -1.33
N GLY A 85 5.69 1.59 -1.50
CA GLY A 85 4.82 1.33 -2.63
C GLY A 85 5.41 1.83 -3.96
N GLY A 86 6.03 3.02 -3.96
CA GLY A 86 6.60 3.61 -5.18
C GLY A 86 7.75 2.80 -5.76
N PHE A 87 8.55 2.17 -4.89
CA PHE A 87 9.61 1.25 -5.32
C PHE A 87 9.12 -0.18 -5.59
N SER A 88 7.94 -0.55 -5.09
CA SER A 88 7.40 -1.92 -5.16
C SER A 88 7.28 -2.44 -6.60
N ALA A 89 6.73 -1.64 -7.52
CA ALA A 89 6.54 -2.07 -8.92
C ALA A 89 7.89 -2.35 -9.63
N ALA A 90 8.90 -1.50 -9.40
CA ALA A 90 10.24 -1.70 -9.97
C ALA A 90 10.94 -2.92 -9.36
N ILE A 91 10.83 -3.10 -8.04
CA ILE A 91 11.42 -4.24 -7.32
C ILE A 91 10.78 -5.56 -7.76
N LEU A 92 9.44 -5.63 -7.81
CA LEU A 92 8.70 -6.82 -8.23
C LEU A 92 9.00 -7.20 -9.68
N PHE A 93 9.15 -6.21 -10.56
CA PHE A 93 9.51 -6.45 -11.96
C PHE A 93 10.94 -7.00 -12.12
N VAL A 94 11.91 -6.48 -11.35
CA VAL A 94 13.31 -6.97 -11.37
C VAL A 94 13.46 -8.33 -10.70
N LEU A 95 12.69 -8.61 -9.64
CA LEU A 95 12.73 -9.90 -8.96
C LEU A 95 12.04 -11.01 -9.75
N PHE A 96 11.11 -10.68 -10.66
CA PHE A 96 10.35 -11.67 -11.40
C PHE A 96 11.22 -12.75 -12.10
N PRO A 97 12.29 -12.42 -12.85
CA PRO A 97 13.15 -13.43 -13.45
C PRO A 97 14.11 -14.13 -12.47
N LEU A 98 14.26 -13.63 -11.22
CA LEU A 98 15.28 -14.11 -10.28
C LEU A 98 14.78 -15.14 -9.26
N VAL A 99 13.46 -15.32 -9.10
CA VAL A 99 12.89 -16.03 -7.92
C VAL A 99 11.98 -17.19 -8.34
N GLU A 100 12.35 -18.43 -7.99
CA GLU A 100 11.53 -19.64 -8.24
C GLU A 100 10.17 -19.64 -7.50
N SER A 101 10.07 -18.90 -6.38
CA SER A 101 8.84 -18.78 -5.57
C SER A 101 8.31 -17.34 -5.53
N PHE A 102 8.05 -16.76 -6.70
CA PHE A 102 7.53 -15.40 -6.89
C PHE A 102 6.25 -15.13 -6.07
N ARG A 103 5.39 -16.14 -5.86
CA ARG A 103 4.19 -16.09 -5.02
C ARG A 103 4.46 -15.55 -3.61
N VAL A 104 5.50 -16.07 -2.94
CA VAL A 104 5.78 -15.72 -1.54
C VAL A 104 6.20 -14.26 -1.42
N VAL A 105 7.01 -13.79 -2.37
CA VAL A 105 7.46 -12.39 -2.42
C VAL A 105 6.30 -11.45 -2.70
N LEU A 106 5.41 -11.82 -3.63
CA LEU A 106 4.20 -11.04 -3.96
C LEU A 106 3.28 -10.88 -2.76
N TYR A 107 2.95 -11.97 -2.08
CA TYR A 107 2.08 -11.93 -0.90
C TYR A 107 2.74 -11.17 0.27
N ALA A 108 4.06 -11.32 0.47
CA ALA A 108 4.78 -10.56 1.49
C ALA A 108 4.73 -9.04 1.21
N PHE A 109 4.94 -8.62 -0.04
CA PHE A 109 4.83 -7.21 -0.42
C PHE A 109 3.42 -6.67 -0.21
N VAL A 110 2.39 -7.40 -0.64
CA VAL A 110 0.97 -7.05 -0.46
C VAL A 110 0.62 -6.89 1.01
N SER A 111 1.11 -7.80 1.86
CA SER A 111 0.89 -7.70 3.31
C SER A 111 1.58 -6.47 3.92
N VAL A 112 2.81 -6.17 3.50
CA VAL A 112 3.55 -5.00 4.01
C VAL A 112 2.94 -3.68 3.54
N THR A 113 2.49 -3.58 2.28
CA THR A 113 1.87 -2.35 1.77
C THR A 113 0.43 -2.15 2.25
N GLY A 114 -0.25 -3.23 2.60
CA GLY A 114 -1.63 -3.18 3.07
C GLY A 114 -1.77 -2.92 4.57
N ILE A 115 -0.73 -3.09 5.39
CA ILE A 115 -0.72 -2.72 6.84
C ILE A 115 -0.32 -1.26 7.01
#